data_AF-A0A7S3D6N7-F1
#
_entry.id   AF-A0A7S3D6N7-F1
#
_cell.length_a   1.000
_cell.length_b   1.000
_cell.length_c   1.000
_cell.angle_alpha   90.00
_cell.angle_beta   90.00
_cell.angle_gamma   90.00
#
_symmetry.space_group_name_H-M   'P 1'
#
loop_
_entity.id
_entity.type
_entity.pdbx_description
1 polymer ?
#
loop_
_entity_poly.entity_id
_entity_poly.type
_entity_poly.pdbx_seq_one_letter_code
_entity_poly.pdbx_strand_id
1 'polypeptide(L)'
;KEEKNRFIATVSHEVRTPIHGILGVCDLILDTAVDHELRDRLFVIKSCGSNLLHIVNDILDEAKLGQGGITLTESSIDVKNIIEDCVRSIAYQCQTKGLEISIGIGSNLLYCSERALLNGDGQRITQVVTNLISNAKKFTQSGNIFVSAEIMLPTSHSRSLLAEVGLDGG
;
A
#
# COMPACT_ATOMS: atom_id res chain seq x y z
N LYS A 1 17.88 9.46 -22.16
CA LYS A 1 17.27 8.78 -20.98
C LYS A 1 17.02 9.78 -19.86
N GLU A 2 18.00 10.60 -19.49
CA GLU A 2 17.88 11.72 -18.53
C GLU A 2 16.65 12.61 -18.73
N GLU A 3 16.45 13.14 -19.94
CA GLU A 3 15.39 14.11 -20.23
C GLU A 3 13.99 13.47 -20.18
N LYS A 4 13.86 12.21 -20.61
CA LYS A 4 12.62 11.43 -20.53
C LYS A 4 12.21 11.21 -19.08
N ASN A 5 13.16 10.90 -18.21
CA ASN A 5 12.90 10.64 -16.79
C ASN A 5 12.57 11.93 -16.04
N ARG A 6 13.27 13.03 -16.33
CA ARG A 6 12.95 14.35 -15.77
C ARG A 6 11.55 14.81 -16.21
N PHE A 7 11.21 14.58 -17.48
CA PHE A 7 9.87 14.86 -18.01
C PHE A 7 8.80 14.04 -17.28
N ILE A 8 9.01 12.73 -17.11
CA ILE A 8 8.09 11.87 -16.34
C ILE A 8 7.95 12.37 -14.90
N ALA A 9 9.04 12.72 -14.22
CA ALA A 9 8.98 13.22 -12.84
C ALA A 9 8.19 14.52 -12.71
N THR A 10 8.36 15.47 -13.65
CA THR A 10 7.59 16.71 -13.70
C THR A 10 6.10 16.43 -13.94
N VAL A 11 5.78 15.61 -14.94
CA VAL A 11 4.39 15.25 -15.27
C VAL A 11 3.73 14.53 -14.09
N SER A 12 4.43 13.61 -13.42
CA SER A 12 3.89 12.93 -12.24
C SER A 12 3.56 13.90 -11.10
N HIS A 13 4.37 14.93 -10.88
CA HIS A 13 4.08 15.97 -9.89
C HIS A 13 2.87 16.82 -10.29
N GLU A 14 2.76 17.20 -11.56
CA GLU A 14 1.63 17.97 -12.08
C GLU A 14 0.33 17.18 -12.10
N VAL A 15 0.39 15.85 -12.24
CA VAL A 15 -0.77 14.95 -12.18
C VAL A 15 -1.18 14.63 -10.73
N ARG A 16 -0.22 14.55 -9.80
CA ARG A 16 -0.48 14.24 -8.39
C ARG A 16 -1.33 15.29 -7.68
N THR A 17 -1.09 16.56 -7.95
CA THR A 17 -1.78 17.70 -7.32
C THR A 17 -3.29 17.71 -7.62
N PRO A 18 -3.76 17.66 -8.89
CA PRO A 18 -5.18 17.63 -9.20
C PRO A 18 -5.86 16.35 -8.72
N ILE A 19 -5.19 15.19 -8.74
CA ILE A 19 -5.79 13.95 -8.21
C ILE A 19 -6.00 14.04 -6.70
N HIS A 20 -5.03 14.53 -5.92
CA HIS A 20 -5.22 14.74 -4.48
C HIS A 20 -6.33 15.76 -4.20
N GLY A 21 -6.46 16.79 -5.04
CA GLY A 21 -7.59 17.73 -4.97
C GLY A 21 -8.94 17.04 -5.16
N ILE A 22 -9.07 16.18 -6.19
CA ILE A 22 -10.30 15.42 -6.44
C ILE A 22 -10.60 14.46 -5.29
N LEU A 23 -9.61 13.71 -4.80
CA LEU A 23 -9.77 12.78 -3.68
C LEU A 23 -10.18 13.52 -2.40
N GLY A 24 -9.54 14.65 -2.09
CA GLY A 24 -9.88 15.47 -0.92
C GLY A 24 -11.29 16.05 -1.00
N VAL A 25 -11.75 16.47 -2.18
CA VAL A 25 -13.15 16.90 -2.37
C VAL A 25 -14.12 15.72 -2.19
N CYS A 26 -13.78 14.53 -2.69
CA CYS A 26 -14.58 13.34 -2.43
C CYS A 26 -14.68 13.02 -0.94
N ASP A 27 -13.59 13.16 -0.19
CA ASP A 27 -13.57 12.96 1.27
C ASP A 27 -14.46 13.97 1.99
N LEU A 28 -14.35 15.26 1.65
CA LEU A 28 -15.22 16.30 2.21
C LEU A 28 -16.70 16.06 1.94
N ILE A 29 -17.05 15.53 0.76
CA ILE A 29 -18.45 15.20 0.44
C ILE A 29 -18.90 13.97 1.24
N LEU A 30 -18.05 12.95 1.37
CA LEU A 30 -18.37 11.73 2.13
C LEU A 30 -18.53 11.99 3.64
N ASP A 31 -17.94 13.05 4.17
CA ASP A 31 -18.11 13.53 5.55
C ASP A 31 -19.46 14.23 5.79
N THR A 32 -20.25 14.48 4.75
CA THR A 32 -21.62 15.02 4.86
C THR A 32 -22.69 13.93 4.79
N ALA A 33 -23.94 14.30 5.04
CA ALA A 33 -25.08 13.41 4.81
C ALA A 33 -25.32 13.25 3.30
N VAL A 34 -24.90 12.12 2.74
CA VAL A 34 -25.09 11.74 1.34
C VAL A 34 -25.96 10.48 1.23
N ASP A 35 -26.74 10.38 0.15
CA ASP A 35 -27.48 9.16 -0.14
C ASP A 35 -26.55 8.01 -0.58
N HIS A 36 -27.08 6.78 -0.56
CA HIS A 36 -26.31 5.57 -0.84
C HIS A 36 -25.75 5.54 -2.27
N GLU A 37 -26.50 6.06 -3.25
CA GLU A 37 -26.11 6.03 -4.66
C GLU A 37 -24.96 7.01 -4.95
N LEU A 38 -25.01 8.21 -4.34
CA LEU A 38 -23.93 9.18 -4.40
C LEU A 38 -22.68 8.68 -3.67
N ARG A 39 -22.84 8.03 -2.51
CA ARG A 39 -21.74 7.41 -1.78
C ARG A 39 -21.04 6.34 -2.62
N ASP A 40 -21.78 5.45 -3.28
CA ASP A 40 -21.19 4.42 -4.15
C ASP A 40 -20.42 5.03 -5.33
N ARG A 41 -20.96 6.09 -5.96
CA ARG A 41 -20.28 6.84 -7.02
C ARG A 41 -18.99 7.50 -6.54
N LEU A 42 -19.00 8.12 -5.36
CA LEU A 42 -17.82 8.74 -4.76
C LEU A 42 -16.74 7.69 -4.46
N PHE A 43 -17.12 6.49 -4.00
CA PHE A 43 -16.18 5.39 -3.82
C PHE A 43 -15.56 4.92 -5.14
N VAL A 44 -16.34 4.87 -6.24
CA VAL A 44 -15.80 4.56 -7.58
C VAL A 44 -14.78 5.62 -8.01
N ILE A 45 -15.09 6.92 -7.84
CA ILE A 45 -14.16 8.00 -8.18
C ILE A 45 -12.88 7.90 -7.36
N LYS A 46 -12.98 7.66 -6.05
CA LYS A 46 -11.82 7.47 -5.18
C LYS A 46 -10.96 6.27 -5.61
N SER A 47 -11.60 5.15 -5.95
CA SER A 47 -10.90 3.96 -6.46
C SER A 47 -10.13 4.28 -7.75
N CYS A 48 -10.75 5.00 -8.69
CA CYS A 48 -10.09 5.43 -9.93
C CYS A 48 -8.92 6.38 -9.67
N GLY A 49 -9.07 7.36 -8.78
CA GLY A 49 -8.00 8.30 -8.42
C GLY A 49 -6.81 7.61 -7.76
N SER A 50 -7.08 6.69 -6.83
CA SER A 50 -6.04 5.88 -6.19
C SER A 50 -5.31 4.97 -7.19
N ASN A 51 -6.03 4.33 -8.12
CA ASN A 51 -5.42 3.53 -9.17
C ASN A 51 -4.56 4.37 -10.13
N LEU A 52 -4.98 5.60 -10.45
CA LEU A 52 -4.20 6.48 -11.31
C LEU A 52 -2.92 6.95 -10.61
N LEU A 53 -2.99 7.29 -9.31
CA LEU A 53 -1.80 7.60 -8.52
C LEU A 53 -0.82 6.43 -8.47
N HIS A 54 -1.36 5.21 -8.35
CA HIS A 54 -0.57 3.98 -8.38
C HIS A 54 0.20 3.83 -9.69
N ILE A 55 -0.48 3.94 -10.84
CA ILE A 55 0.13 3.90 -12.17
C ILE A 55 1.18 5.01 -12.34
N VAL A 56 0.86 6.23 -11.90
CA VAL A 56 1.78 7.37 -11.98
C VAL A 56 3.03 7.13 -11.14
N ASN A 57 2.89 6.51 -9.96
CA ASN A 57 4.02 6.17 -9.10
C ASN A 57 4.86 5.03 -9.71
N ASP A 58 4.24 4.00 -10.29
CA ASP A 58 4.95 2.89 -10.95
C ASP A 58 5.79 3.38 -12.15
N ILE A 59 5.25 4.28 -12.98
CA ILE A 59 5.98 4.90 -14.10
C ILE A 59 7.17 5.73 -13.59
N LEU A 60 7.00 6.41 -12.45
CA LEU A 60 8.04 7.22 -11.83
C LEU A 60 9.15 6.35 -11.23
N ASP A 61 8.78 5.23 -10.60
CA ASP A 61 9.73 4.24 -10.09
C ASP A 61 10.52 3.58 -11.23
N GLU A 62 9.87 3.22 -12.36
CA GLU A 62 10.56 2.73 -13.57
C GLU A 62 11.56 3.77 -14.12
N ALA A 63 11.17 5.04 -14.15
CA ALA A 63 12.06 6.12 -14.56
C ALA A 63 13.26 6.28 -13.61
N LYS A 64 13.08 6.17 -12.29
CA LYS A 64 14.16 6.26 -11.30
C LYS A 64 15.11 5.06 -11.35
N LEU A 65 14.60 3.85 -11.57
CA LEU A 65 15.41 2.63 -11.70
C LEU A 65 16.41 2.72 -12.89
N GLY A 66 16.06 3.45 -13.94
CA GLY A 66 16.92 3.66 -15.11
C GLY A 66 18.16 4.54 -14.90
N GLN A 67 18.35 5.17 -13.72
CA GLN A 67 19.44 6.11 -13.42
C GLN A 67 20.37 5.71 -12.26
N GLY A 68 20.18 4.53 -11.66
CA GLY A 68 21.11 4.04 -10.63
C GLY A 68 20.60 4.06 -9.19
N GLY A 69 19.27 4.12 -8.97
CA GLY A 69 18.70 3.58 -7.73
C GLY A 69 17.46 4.28 -7.20
N ILE A 70 16.71 3.50 -6.41
CA ILE A 70 15.67 3.99 -5.51
C ILE A 70 16.35 4.66 -4.30
N THR A 71 16.06 5.93 -4.04
CA THR A 71 16.39 6.57 -2.76
C THR A 71 15.34 6.16 -1.73
N LEU A 72 15.76 5.47 -0.68
CA LEU A 72 14.93 5.16 0.49
C LEU A 72 14.97 6.35 1.45
N THR A 73 13.80 6.74 1.95
CA THR A 73 13.72 7.75 3.01
C THR A 73 13.74 7.02 4.35
N GLU A 74 14.87 7.03 5.05
CA GLU A 74 14.94 6.39 6.37
C GLU A 74 14.19 7.23 7.42
N SER A 75 13.23 6.60 8.08
CA SER A 75 12.46 7.17 9.17
C SER A 75 12.16 6.10 10.21
N SER A 76 11.86 6.52 11.43
CA SER A 76 11.43 5.64 12.49
C SER A 76 9.99 5.17 12.21
N ILE A 77 9.81 3.88 11.94
CA ILE A 77 8.55 3.29 11.48
C ILE A 77 8.07 2.17 12.40
N ASP A 78 6.75 2.08 12.55
CA ASP A 78 6.08 0.94 13.15
C ASP A 78 5.54 0.04 12.04
N VAL A 79 6.33 -0.98 11.69
CA VAL A 79 5.99 -1.91 10.61
C VAL A 79 4.71 -2.69 10.91
N LYS A 80 4.44 -3.00 12.17
CA LYS A 80 3.21 -3.71 12.54
C LYS A 80 1.99 -2.85 12.19
N ASN A 81 1.97 -1.59 12.63
CA ASN A 81 0.86 -0.68 12.34
C ASN A 81 0.70 -0.47 10.83
N ILE A 82 1.80 -0.31 10.08
CA ILE A 82 1.74 -0.18 8.62
C ILE A 82 1.02 -1.38 7.97
N ILE A 83 1.36 -2.61 8.38
CA ILE A 83 0.74 -3.82 7.81
C ILE A 83 -0.71 -3.94 8.24
N GLU A 84 -1.03 -3.67 9.51
CA GLU A 84 -2.40 -3.65 10.02
C GLU A 84 -3.28 -2.63 9.29
N ASP A 85 -2.77 -1.43 9.02
CA ASP A 85 -3.48 -0.39 8.28
C ASP A 85 -3.71 -0.79 6.81
N CYS A 86 -2.73 -1.41 6.17
CA CYS A 86 -2.87 -1.96 4.81
C CYS A 86 -3.98 -3.03 4.76
N VAL A 87 -3.98 -3.97 5.70
CA VAL A 87 -5.01 -5.03 5.77
C VAL A 87 -6.38 -4.42 6.02
N ARG A 88 -6.49 -3.48 6.98
CA ARG A 88 -7.75 -2.82 7.34
C ARG A 88 -8.35 -2.05 6.16
N SER A 89 -7.51 -1.38 5.37
CA SER A 89 -7.92 -0.64 4.17
C SER A 89 -8.58 -1.52 3.10
N ILE A 90 -8.15 -2.78 2.99
CA ILE A 90 -8.63 -3.72 1.97
C ILE A 90 -9.72 -4.66 2.52
N ALA A 91 -9.79 -4.87 3.84
CA ALA A 91 -10.73 -5.79 4.48
C ALA A 91 -12.19 -5.56 4.09
N TYR A 92 -12.64 -4.30 4.05
CA TYR A 92 -14.00 -3.97 3.61
C TYR A 92 -14.28 -4.43 2.17
N GLN A 93 -13.31 -4.26 1.27
CA GLN A 93 -13.45 -4.66 -0.14
C GLN A 93 -13.37 -6.18 -0.33
N CYS A 94 -12.65 -6.90 0.54
CA CYS A 94 -12.68 -8.36 0.57
C CYS A 94 -14.05 -8.86 1.03
N GLN A 95 -14.60 -8.27 2.10
CA GLN A 95 -15.89 -8.67 2.64
C GLN A 95 -17.04 -8.49 1.64
N THR A 96 -17.06 -7.39 0.88
CA THR A 96 -18.06 -7.18 -0.19
C THR A 96 -17.94 -8.16 -1.35
N LYS A 97 -16.76 -8.78 -1.53
CA LYS A 97 -16.52 -9.89 -2.48
C LYS A 97 -16.80 -11.27 -1.89
N GLY A 98 -17.15 -11.38 -0.61
CA GLY A 98 -17.26 -12.67 0.09
C GLY A 98 -15.92 -13.36 0.36
N LEU A 99 -14.83 -12.58 0.38
CA LEU A 99 -13.49 -13.04 0.75
C LEU A 99 -13.21 -12.70 2.21
N GLU A 100 -12.60 -13.65 2.93
CA GLU A 100 -12.03 -13.37 4.25
C GLU A 100 -10.59 -12.90 4.12
N ILE A 101 -10.16 -12.01 5.03
CA ILE A 101 -8.76 -11.62 5.14
C ILE A 101 -8.33 -11.68 6.60
N SER A 102 -7.17 -12.28 6.84
CA SER A 102 -6.60 -12.46 8.17
C SER A 102 -5.13 -12.07 8.18
N ILE A 103 -4.64 -11.68 9.34
CA ILE A 103 -3.26 -11.21 9.54
C ILE A 103 -2.57 -12.03 10.63
N GLY A 104 -1.35 -12.47 10.36
CA GLY A 104 -0.46 -13.14 11.30
C GLY A 104 0.83 -12.35 11.49
N ILE A 105 1.01 -11.74 12.66
CA ILE A 105 2.25 -11.05 13.02
C ILE A 105 3.12 -12.00 13.83
N GLY A 106 4.32 -12.31 13.31
CA GLY A 106 5.28 -13.16 14.00
C GLY A 106 5.74 -12.56 15.33
N SER A 107 5.96 -13.41 16.33
CA SER A 107 6.33 -12.99 17.68
C SER A 107 7.56 -12.07 17.70
N ASN A 108 8.57 -12.33 16.87
CA ASN A 108 9.76 -11.50 16.75
C ASN A 108 9.47 -10.07 16.27
N LEU A 109 8.50 -9.90 15.36
CA LEU A 109 8.06 -8.59 14.91
C LEU A 109 7.26 -7.88 16.01
N LEU A 110 6.41 -8.61 16.71
CA LEU A 110 5.64 -8.11 17.86
C LEU A 110 6.57 -7.56 18.96
N TYR A 111 7.55 -8.36 19.38
CA TYR A 111 8.57 -7.96 20.37
C TYR A 111 9.38 -6.72 19.93
N CYS A 112 9.67 -6.58 18.64
CA CYS A 112 10.35 -5.39 18.14
C CYS A 112 9.42 -4.18 18.17
N SER A 113 8.21 -4.27 17.61
CA SER A 113 7.25 -3.17 17.58
C SER A 113 6.91 -2.61 18.96
N GLU A 114 6.88 -3.46 19.99
CA GLU A 114 6.58 -3.07 21.37
C GLU A 114 7.76 -2.38 22.09
N ARG A 115 9.01 -2.57 21.62
CA ARG A 115 10.22 -2.11 22.31
C ARG A 115 11.06 -1.11 21.52
N ALA A 116 10.96 -1.10 20.19
CA ALA A 116 11.74 -0.23 19.31
C ALA A 116 11.09 -0.09 17.93
N LEU A 117 11.02 1.15 17.43
CA LEU A 117 10.69 1.42 16.04
C LEU A 117 11.87 1.00 15.14
N LEU A 118 11.56 0.53 13.93
CA LEU A 118 12.57 0.18 12.93
C LEU A 118 12.91 1.42 12.10
N ASN A 119 14.14 1.53 11.60
CA ASN A 119 14.47 2.55 10.61
C ASN A 119 14.18 2.02 9.20
N GLY A 120 13.39 2.75 8.43
CA GLY A 120 13.07 2.38 7.06
C GLY A 120 12.13 3.38 6.36
N ASP A 121 11.80 3.06 5.13
CA ASP A 121 10.88 3.85 4.31
C ASP A 121 9.45 3.30 4.43
N GLY A 122 8.69 3.89 5.35
CA GLY A 122 7.33 3.47 5.64
C GLY A 122 6.40 3.57 4.44
N GLN A 123 6.55 4.61 3.61
CA GLN A 123 5.70 4.80 2.43
C GLN A 123 5.93 3.70 1.40
N ARG A 124 7.19 3.32 1.16
CA ARG A 124 7.50 2.22 0.25
C ARG A 124 7.02 0.88 0.78
N ILE A 125 7.14 0.63 2.09
CA ILE A 125 6.59 -0.60 2.70
C ILE A 125 5.07 -0.63 2.52
N THR A 126 4.36 0.46 2.84
CA THR A 126 2.91 0.57 2.60
C THR A 126 2.55 0.28 1.15
N GLN A 127 3.28 0.83 0.19
CA GLN A 127 3.04 0.61 -1.24
C GLN A 127 3.23 -0.87 -1.61
N VAL A 128 4.35 -1.48 -1.22
CA VAL A 128 4.63 -2.90 -1.52
C VAL A 128 3.57 -3.81 -0.91
N VAL A 129 3.26 -3.64 0.37
CA VAL A 129 2.28 -4.47 1.08
C VAL A 129 0.88 -4.30 0.46
N THR A 130 0.46 -3.05 0.19
CA THR A 130 -0.83 -2.76 -0.44
C THR A 130 -0.94 -3.42 -1.82
N ASN A 131 0.14 -3.45 -2.59
CA ASN A 131 0.16 -4.09 -3.91
C ASN A 131 0.01 -5.60 -3.81
N LEU A 132 0.72 -6.23 -2.88
CA LEU A 132 0.62 -7.67 -2.65
C LEU A 132 -0.80 -8.07 -2.25
N ILE A 133 -1.40 -7.37 -1.27
CA ILE A 133 -2.76 -7.66 -0.81
C ILE A 133 -3.79 -7.37 -1.91
N SER A 134 -3.62 -6.28 -2.67
CA SER A 134 -4.51 -5.95 -3.79
C SER A 134 -4.45 -6.99 -4.90
N ASN A 135 -3.26 -7.52 -5.19
CA ASN A 135 -3.08 -8.61 -6.13
C ASN A 135 -3.76 -9.89 -5.62
N ALA A 136 -3.60 -10.26 -4.36
CA ALA A 136 -4.31 -11.39 -3.78
C ALA A 136 -5.83 -11.23 -3.93
N LYS A 137 -6.41 -10.10 -3.50
CA LYS A 137 -7.85 -9.81 -3.69
C LYS A 137 -8.30 -9.88 -5.15
N LYS A 138 -7.45 -9.48 -6.09
CA LYS A 138 -7.77 -9.51 -7.53
C LYS A 138 -7.84 -10.94 -8.06
N PHE A 139 -6.92 -11.81 -7.64
CA PHE A 139 -6.78 -13.16 -8.18
C PHE A 139 -7.51 -14.24 -7.36
N THR A 140 -7.91 -13.94 -6.13
CA THR A 140 -8.77 -14.82 -5.31
C THR A 140 -10.24 -14.59 -5.65
N GLN A 141 -10.92 -15.66 -6.06
CA GLN A 141 -12.36 -15.63 -6.39
C GLN A 141 -13.23 -16.01 -5.18
N SER A 142 -12.76 -16.92 -4.34
CA SER A 142 -13.42 -17.36 -3.11
C SER A 142 -12.38 -17.87 -2.11
N GLY A 143 -12.75 -17.95 -0.83
CA GLY A 143 -11.86 -18.38 0.24
C GLY A 143 -11.28 -17.20 1.03
N ASN A 144 -10.06 -17.38 1.54
CA ASN A 144 -9.43 -16.43 2.44
C ASN A 144 -8.03 -16.00 1.97
N ILE A 145 -7.64 -14.81 2.37
CA ILE A 145 -6.34 -14.21 2.12
C ILE A 145 -5.64 -14.09 3.47
N PHE A 146 -4.49 -14.74 3.63
CA PHE A 146 -3.68 -14.63 4.82
C PHE A 146 -2.47 -13.73 4.55
N VAL A 147 -2.26 -12.74 5.41
CA VAL A 147 -1.11 -11.84 5.38
C VAL A 147 -0.21 -12.16 6.57
N SER A 148 0.99 -12.66 6.31
CA SER A 148 1.97 -12.92 7.38
C SER A 148 3.11 -11.91 7.34
N ALA A 149 3.64 -11.57 8.51
CA ALA A 149 4.80 -10.68 8.61
C ALA A 149 5.75 -11.11 9.73
N GLU A 150 7.01 -11.33 9.37
CA GLU A 150 8.05 -11.77 10.31
C GLU A 150 9.37 -11.03 10.09
N ILE A 151 10.10 -10.83 11.18
CA ILE A 151 11.50 -10.37 11.12
C ILE A 151 12.39 -11.59 10.91
N MET A 152 13.11 -11.60 9.80
CA MET A 152 14.13 -12.61 9.53
C MET A 152 15.41 -12.29 10.31
N LEU A 153 16.11 -13.35 10.76
CA LEU A 153 17.37 -13.21 11.49
C LEU A 153 18.38 -12.37 10.69
N PRO A 154 19.20 -11.55 11.38
CA PRO A 154 20.05 -10.57 10.72
C PRO A 154 21.11 -11.23 9.84
N THR A 155 21.20 -10.78 8.59
CA THR A 155 22.39 -11.00 7.75
C THR A 155 23.36 -9.87 8.00
N SER A 156 24.25 -10.03 8.97
CA SER A 156 25.45 -9.23 9.30
C SER A 156 25.32 -7.70 9.51
N HIS A 157 24.44 -6.97 8.81
CA HIS A 157 24.28 -5.51 8.83
C HIS A 157 22.82 -5.02 8.64
N SER A 158 21.84 -5.91 8.43
CA SER A 158 20.43 -5.53 8.18
C SER A 158 19.44 -6.59 8.70
N ARG A 159 18.24 -6.13 9.07
CA ARG A 159 17.08 -7.01 9.35
C ARG A 159 16.16 -6.98 8.13
N SER A 160 15.74 -8.15 7.68
CA SER A 160 14.82 -8.28 6.54
C SER A 160 13.41 -8.56 7.06
N LEU A 161 12.41 -7.91 6.45
CA LEU A 161 11.00 -8.20 6.66
C LEU A 161 10.54 -9.17 5.59
N LEU A 162 10.01 -10.32 5.99
CA LEU A 162 9.28 -11.21 5.09
C LEU A 162 7.79 -10.87 5.23
N ALA A 163 7.15 -10.52 4.12
CA ALA A 163 5.71 -10.33 4.02
C ALA A 163 5.17 -11.27 2.95
N GLU A 164 4.36 -12.25 3.36
CA GLU A 164 3.74 -13.21 2.45
C GLU A 164 2.23 -13.00 2.42
N VAL A 165 1.67 -13.14 1.23
CA VAL A 165 0.22 -13.11 1.03
C VAL A 165 -0.16 -14.40 0.32
N GLY A 166 -0.90 -15.25 1.03
CA GLY A 166 -1.28 -16.59 0.59
C GLY A 166 -2.78 -16.83 0.67
N LEU A 167 -3.21 -17.97 0.11
CA LEU A 167 -4.52 -18.55 0.38
C LEU A 167 -4.35 -19.56 1.50
N ASP A 168 -5.26 -19.59 2.48
CA ASP A 168 -5.19 -20.60 3.53
C ASP A 168 -5.65 -21.93 2.92
N GLY A 169 -4.73 -22.90 2.82
CA GLY A 169 -5.00 -24.24 2.26
C GLY A 169 -4.24 -24.63 0.99
N GLY A 170 -2.96 -24.27 0.85
CA GLY A 170 -2.06 -24.80 -0.18
C GLY A 170 -0.59 -24.61 0.16
#